data_AF-S9UVR1-F1
#
_entry.id   AF-S9UVR1-F1
#
_cell.length_a   1.000
_cell.length_b   1.000
_cell.length_c   1.000
_cell.angle_alpha   90.00
_cell.angle_beta   90.00
_cell.angle_gamma   90.00
#
_symmetry.space_group_name_H-M   'P 1'
#
loop_
_entity.id
_entity.type
_entity.pdbx_description
1 polymer ?
#
loop_
_entity_poly.entity_id
_entity_poly.type
_entity_poly.pdbx_seq_one_letter_code
_entity_poly.pdbx_strand_id
1 'polypeptide(L)'
;MNPEERANKGSQCNLQLMKWRAAPNIQLDEIQNCKALLLGTGTLGCNVARNLLMWGVRHITLVDRSTVSYSNLGRQTLFLFEDAKNGTEKCIAGASALRNIIPGVCVTPVSLNIPIPGKRAGADKQELIERVAVLRDLITSHDVVFLLTDSRESRWLPSLLAAAHGTPVINVALGFDSFLVRRHGVVSVTSGSNVVGTDHGEQPLSCYFCKDIYAPSKSQLSSTLDRQCTVTRPGVSSMASALAVEMLASLYQNPAGFRFTCKEELQGNPGCLGIVPSIMRGNIRSYQINHEIEQRSSKCTACSASILNQYHAHGTDFIIKCLEDPCFIEEVCGLKEQRSTDEAALCDTFSDSSSANDN
;
A
#
# COMPACT_ATOMS: atom_id res chain seq x y z
N MET A 1 -16.10 8.12 36.64
CA MET A 1 -15.37 7.59 35.46
C MET A 1 -14.59 8.74 34.86
N ASN A 2 -13.30 8.55 34.61
CA ASN A 2 -12.43 9.59 34.03
C ASN A 2 -12.95 9.99 32.63
N PRO A 3 -12.95 11.29 32.23
CA PRO A 3 -13.31 11.71 30.87
C PRO A 3 -12.62 10.92 29.75
N GLU A 4 -11.34 10.54 29.91
CA GLU A 4 -10.59 9.75 28.92
C GLU A 4 -11.15 8.33 28.78
N GLU A 5 -11.41 7.67 29.91
CA GLU A 5 -12.05 6.34 29.93
C GLU A 5 -13.45 6.40 29.30
N ARG A 6 -14.18 7.50 29.53
CA ARG A 6 -15.50 7.73 28.93
C ARG A 6 -15.42 7.90 27.42
N ALA A 7 -14.43 8.64 26.91
CA ALA A 7 -14.21 8.80 25.47
C ALA A 7 -13.87 7.45 24.81
N ASN A 8 -12.96 6.68 25.43
CA ASN A 8 -12.57 5.36 24.93
C ASN A 8 -13.76 4.39 24.88
N LYS A 9 -14.53 4.26 25.97
CA LYS A 9 -15.73 3.42 26.02
C LYS A 9 -16.82 3.91 25.06
N GLY A 10 -17.00 5.22 24.95
CA GLY A 10 -17.98 5.83 24.05
C GLY A 10 -17.73 5.48 22.59
N SER A 11 -16.46 5.55 22.14
CA SER A 11 -16.09 5.17 20.78
C SER A 11 -16.33 3.68 20.49
N GLN A 12 -16.05 2.79 21.44
CA GLN A 12 -16.31 1.35 21.30
C GLN A 12 -17.81 1.02 21.30
N CYS A 13 -18.61 1.75 22.08
CA CYS A 13 -20.05 1.54 22.16
C CYS A 13 -20.73 1.71 20.79
N ASN A 14 -20.28 2.67 19.97
CA ASN A 14 -20.84 2.86 18.63
C ASN A 14 -20.62 1.63 17.73
N LEU A 15 -19.44 1.03 17.78
CA LEU A 15 -19.14 -0.21 17.05
C LEU A 15 -19.98 -1.39 17.56
N GLN A 16 -20.16 -1.50 18.88
CA GLN A 16 -21.05 -2.52 19.45
C GLN A 16 -22.51 -2.34 19.02
N LEU A 17 -22.98 -1.10 18.86
CA LEU A 17 -24.31 -0.83 18.30
C LEU A 17 -24.43 -1.29 16.84
N MET A 18 -23.39 -1.13 16.03
CA MET A 18 -23.37 -1.68 14.66
C MET A 18 -23.51 -3.20 14.68
N LYS A 19 -22.77 -3.88 15.57
CA LYS A 19 -22.89 -5.33 15.77
C LYS A 19 -24.31 -5.72 16.17
N TRP A 20 -24.87 -5.11 17.20
CA TRP A 20 -26.19 -5.50 17.72
C TRP A 20 -27.35 -5.17 16.78
N ARG A 21 -27.27 -4.09 16.00
CA ARG A 21 -28.41 -3.61 15.20
C ARG A 21 -28.34 -3.96 13.72
N ALA A 22 -27.14 -4.07 13.15
CA ALA A 22 -26.96 -4.17 11.69
C ALA A 22 -26.21 -5.43 11.28
N ALA A 23 -25.13 -5.80 11.97
CA ALA A 23 -24.28 -6.92 11.59
C ALA A 23 -23.89 -7.81 12.80
N PRO A 24 -24.77 -8.71 13.28
CA PRO A 24 -24.53 -9.50 14.51
C PRO A 24 -23.26 -10.34 14.50
N ASN A 25 -22.84 -10.80 13.31
CA ASN A 25 -21.70 -11.68 13.13
C ASN A 25 -20.36 -10.93 12.96
N ILE A 26 -20.36 -9.59 13.05
CA ILE A 26 -19.14 -8.81 12.87
C ILE A 26 -18.15 -9.04 14.02
N GLN A 27 -16.90 -9.32 13.65
CA GLN A 27 -15.75 -9.51 14.53
C GLN A 27 -15.00 -8.19 14.70
N LEU A 28 -15.42 -7.42 15.70
CA LEU A 28 -14.83 -6.11 16.01
C LEU A 28 -13.49 -6.21 16.74
N ASP A 29 -13.30 -7.27 17.52
CA ASP A 29 -12.10 -7.42 18.36
C ASP A 29 -10.85 -7.62 17.52
N GLU A 30 -10.95 -8.32 16.39
CA GLU A 30 -9.85 -8.51 15.44
C GLU A 30 -9.41 -7.19 14.80
N ILE A 31 -10.39 -6.38 14.35
CA ILE A 31 -10.12 -5.04 13.79
C ILE A 31 -9.51 -4.13 14.86
N GLN A 32 -10.01 -4.16 16.10
CA GLN A 32 -9.49 -3.34 17.19
C GLN A 32 -8.02 -3.64 17.50
N ASN A 33 -7.64 -4.91 17.49
CA ASN A 33 -6.29 -5.39 17.83
C ASN A 33 -5.30 -5.30 16.66
N CYS A 34 -5.77 -5.03 15.45
CA CYS A 34 -4.94 -4.85 14.25
C CYS A 34 -3.83 -3.80 14.47
N LYS A 35 -2.58 -4.18 14.19
CA LYS A 35 -1.44 -3.28 14.11
C LYS A 35 -1.28 -2.76 12.68
N ALA A 36 -1.70 -1.53 12.45
CA ALA A 36 -1.64 -0.89 11.14
C ALA A 36 -0.37 -0.03 10.99
N LEU A 37 0.45 -0.34 9.98
CA LEU A 37 1.59 0.48 9.57
C LEU A 37 1.19 1.39 8.41
N LEU A 38 1.30 2.71 8.57
CA LEU A 38 0.98 3.69 7.53
C LEU A 38 2.28 4.29 7.00
N LEU A 39 2.65 3.90 5.77
CA LEU A 39 3.81 4.44 5.07
C LEU A 39 3.39 5.70 4.30
N GLY A 40 3.63 6.86 4.91
CA GLY A 40 3.25 8.18 4.43
C GLY A 40 2.19 8.82 5.31
N THR A 41 2.49 9.99 5.88
CA THR A 41 1.55 10.80 6.70
C THR A 41 1.10 12.04 5.90
N GLY A 42 0.83 11.83 4.61
CA GLY A 42 0.26 12.84 3.73
C GLY A 42 -1.26 12.93 3.84
N THR A 43 -1.92 13.41 2.78
CA THR A 43 -3.39 13.51 2.74
C THR A 43 -4.06 12.14 2.90
N LEU A 44 -3.54 11.11 2.22
CA LEU A 44 -4.01 9.73 2.39
C LEU A 44 -3.79 9.22 3.82
N GLY A 45 -2.57 9.37 4.34
CA GLY A 45 -2.21 8.96 5.71
C GLY A 45 -3.14 9.52 6.76
N CYS A 46 -3.41 10.83 6.71
CA CYS A 46 -4.33 11.49 7.64
C CYS A 46 -5.75 10.92 7.58
N ASN A 47 -6.30 10.73 6.38
CA ASN A 47 -7.66 10.22 6.22
C ASN A 47 -7.78 8.74 6.58
N VAL A 48 -6.82 7.90 6.15
CA VAL A 48 -6.76 6.48 6.53
C VAL A 48 -6.65 6.33 8.04
N ALA A 49 -5.77 7.08 8.70
CA ALA A 49 -5.62 7.02 10.17
C ALA A 49 -6.92 7.38 10.91
N ARG A 50 -7.65 8.41 10.46
CA ARG A 50 -8.95 8.78 11.03
C ARG A 50 -9.99 7.69 10.82
N ASN A 51 -10.05 7.09 9.63
CA ASN A 51 -10.99 6.01 9.33
C ASN A 51 -10.66 4.73 10.15
N LEU A 52 -9.38 4.42 10.35
CA LEU A 52 -8.95 3.30 11.22
C LEU A 52 -9.40 3.52 12.66
N LEU A 53 -9.28 4.76 13.19
CA LEU A 53 -9.81 5.10 14.51
C LEU A 53 -11.33 4.90 14.61
N MET A 54 -12.08 5.23 13.55
CA MET A 54 -13.54 5.04 13.50
C MET A 54 -13.91 3.56 13.57
N TRP A 55 -13.12 2.69 12.94
CA TRP A 55 -13.24 1.23 13.04
C TRP A 55 -12.69 0.64 14.35
N GLY A 56 -12.19 1.47 15.26
CA GLY A 56 -11.74 1.06 16.58
C GLY A 56 -10.30 0.59 16.66
N VAL A 57 -9.53 0.64 15.57
CA VAL A 57 -8.10 0.27 15.55
C VAL A 57 -7.33 1.07 16.60
N ARG A 58 -6.53 0.39 17.44
CA ARG A 58 -5.78 1.02 18.53
C ARG A 58 -4.28 1.08 18.34
N HIS A 59 -3.71 0.31 17.41
CA HIS A 59 -2.27 0.26 17.19
C HIS A 59 -1.94 0.80 15.80
N ILE A 60 -1.43 2.03 15.74
CA ILE A 60 -1.11 2.72 14.48
C ILE A 60 0.34 3.17 14.52
N THR A 61 1.14 2.82 13.51
CA THR A 61 2.49 3.35 13.35
C THR A 61 2.53 4.26 12.13
N LEU A 62 2.95 5.51 12.32
CA LEU A 62 3.04 6.52 11.27
C LEU A 62 4.49 6.68 10.83
N VAL A 63 4.77 6.43 9.54
CA VAL A 63 6.11 6.59 8.97
C VAL A 63 6.14 7.76 7.99
N ASP A 64 6.92 8.80 8.30
CA ASP A 64 7.15 9.94 7.41
C ASP A 64 8.38 10.74 7.92
N ARG A 65 9.26 11.18 7.02
CA ARG A 65 10.41 12.05 7.37
C ARG A 65 10.13 13.54 7.15
N SER A 66 9.06 13.88 6.46
CA SER A 66 8.78 15.28 6.10
C SER A 66 8.18 16.05 7.26
N THR A 67 8.32 17.37 7.20
CA THR A 67 7.74 18.32 8.15
C THR A 67 6.43 18.90 7.62
N VAL A 68 5.56 19.33 8.54
CA VAL A 68 4.31 20.01 8.19
C VAL A 68 4.64 21.36 7.58
N SER A 69 4.07 21.66 6.40
CA SER A 69 4.16 22.99 5.77
C SER A 69 2.81 23.66 5.65
N TYR A 70 2.77 24.99 5.51
CA TYR A 70 1.52 25.75 5.42
C TYR A 70 0.56 25.26 4.33
N SER A 71 1.10 24.84 3.17
CA SER A 71 0.27 24.28 2.09
C SER A 71 -0.49 23.01 2.50
N ASN A 72 -0.02 22.30 3.53
CA ASN A 72 -0.57 21.03 3.97
C ASN A 72 -1.89 21.19 4.71
N LEU A 73 -2.08 22.32 5.42
CA LEU A 73 -3.20 22.55 6.33
C LEU A 73 -4.57 22.37 5.65
N GLY A 74 -4.71 22.80 4.40
CA GLY A 74 -5.97 22.68 3.66
C GLY A 74 -6.32 21.26 3.19
N ARG A 75 -5.38 20.31 3.25
CA ARG A 75 -5.55 18.96 2.68
C ARG A 75 -5.08 17.81 3.59
N GLN A 76 -4.45 18.08 4.73
CA GLN A 76 -3.92 17.06 5.65
C GLN A 76 -4.60 17.23 7.01
N THR A 77 -5.66 16.46 7.22
CA THR A 77 -6.70 16.66 8.25
C THR A 77 -6.28 16.38 9.69
N LEU A 78 -5.00 16.08 9.93
CA LEU A 78 -4.42 15.89 11.26
C LEU A 78 -3.55 17.06 11.71
N PHE A 79 -3.17 17.97 10.81
CA PHE A 79 -2.20 19.02 11.12
C PHE A 79 -2.87 20.35 11.42
N LEU A 80 -2.34 21.04 12.44
CA LEU A 80 -2.80 22.35 12.85
C LEU A 80 -1.81 23.43 12.41
N PHE A 81 -2.26 24.68 12.47
CA PHE A 81 -1.44 25.84 12.11
C PHE A 81 -0.12 25.89 12.91
N GLU A 82 -0.16 25.59 14.20
CA GLU A 82 1.04 25.58 15.05
C GLU A 82 2.04 24.50 14.63
N ASP A 83 1.59 23.35 14.11
CA ASP A 83 2.51 22.32 13.59
C ASP A 83 3.28 22.82 12.37
N ALA A 84 2.59 23.54 11.47
CA ALA A 84 3.22 24.14 10.29
C ALA A 84 4.20 25.26 10.67
N LYS A 85 3.82 26.08 11.65
CA LYS A 85 4.65 27.18 12.16
C LYS A 85 5.93 26.67 12.81
N ASN A 86 5.84 25.59 13.58
CA ASN A 86 6.98 24.98 14.26
C ASN A 86 7.80 24.05 13.35
N GLY A 87 7.32 23.75 12.13
CA GLY A 87 7.96 22.78 11.25
C GLY A 87 8.00 21.38 11.84
N THR A 88 6.98 21.01 12.63
CA THR A 88 6.91 19.70 13.30
C THR A 88 6.96 18.57 12.27
N GLU A 89 7.67 17.48 12.58
CA GLU A 89 7.64 16.29 11.73
C GLU A 89 6.22 15.74 11.62
N LYS A 90 5.81 15.36 10.41
CA LYS A 90 4.43 14.93 10.14
C LYS A 90 4.02 13.71 10.94
N CYS A 91 4.90 12.73 11.09
CA CYS A 91 4.61 11.54 11.89
C CYS A 91 4.34 11.90 13.36
N ILE A 92 5.12 12.83 13.93
CA ILE A 92 4.96 13.32 15.31
C ILE A 92 3.65 14.12 15.46
N ALA A 93 3.41 15.09 14.57
CA ALA A 93 2.19 15.89 14.59
C ALA A 93 0.93 15.00 14.43
N GLY A 94 0.99 14.03 13.52
CA GLY A 94 -0.09 13.07 13.29
C GLY A 94 -0.34 12.19 14.52
N ALA A 95 0.71 11.71 15.17
CA ALA A 95 0.58 10.92 16.39
C ALA A 95 -0.04 11.72 17.54
N SER A 96 0.38 12.97 17.72
CA SER A 96 -0.22 13.89 18.69
C SER A 96 -1.71 14.11 18.41
N ALA A 97 -2.05 14.40 17.16
CA ALA A 97 -3.44 14.63 16.74
C ALA A 97 -4.33 13.41 17.00
N LEU A 98 -3.88 12.20 16.66
CA LEU A 98 -4.66 10.97 16.88
C LEU A 98 -4.89 10.69 18.38
N ARG A 99 -3.87 10.90 19.23
CA ARG A 99 -4.01 10.78 20.70
C ARG A 99 -4.97 11.82 21.27
N ASN A 100 -4.97 13.04 20.73
CA ASN A 100 -5.93 14.08 21.12
C ASN A 100 -7.37 13.76 20.70
N ILE A 101 -7.56 12.99 19.61
CA ILE A 101 -8.88 12.53 19.17
C ILE A 101 -9.38 11.38 20.06
N ILE A 102 -8.56 10.33 20.25
CA ILE A 102 -8.87 9.20 21.14
C ILE A 102 -7.67 8.94 22.07
N PRO A 103 -7.74 9.30 23.36
CA PRO A 103 -6.60 9.13 24.29
C PRO A 103 -6.08 7.69 24.41
N GLY A 104 -6.95 6.69 24.22
CA GLY A 104 -6.59 5.28 24.28
C GLY A 104 -5.89 4.71 23.04
N VAL A 105 -5.62 5.51 21.98
CA VAL A 105 -4.87 5.00 20.82
C VAL A 105 -3.37 4.92 21.13
N CYS A 106 -2.77 3.77 20.82
CA CYS A 106 -1.33 3.58 20.81
C CYS A 106 -0.80 3.96 19.42
N VAL A 107 -0.21 5.16 19.33
CA VAL A 107 0.41 5.63 18.07
C VAL A 107 1.92 5.73 18.23
N THR A 108 2.66 5.16 17.29
CA THR A 108 4.13 5.24 17.24
C THR A 108 4.55 6.07 16.02
N PRO A 109 5.13 7.27 16.21
CA PRO A 109 5.70 8.05 15.12
C PRO A 109 7.12 7.55 14.80
N VAL A 110 7.43 7.36 13.52
CA VAL A 110 8.77 6.99 13.05
C VAL A 110 9.21 7.93 11.93
N SER A 111 10.24 8.72 12.19
CA SER A 111 10.88 9.58 11.19
C SER A 111 11.84 8.75 10.33
N LEU A 112 11.35 8.23 9.21
CA LEU A 112 12.11 7.39 8.30
C LEU A 112 11.85 7.78 6.84
N ASN A 113 12.92 7.92 6.06
CA ASN A 113 12.82 8.07 4.61
C ASN A 113 12.97 6.72 3.93
N ILE A 114 11.96 6.35 3.14
CA ILE A 114 11.97 5.11 2.38
C ILE A 114 12.98 5.25 1.23
N PRO A 115 13.97 4.35 1.11
CA PRO A 115 14.87 4.32 -0.04
C PRO A 115 14.12 4.10 -1.36
N ILE A 116 14.53 4.83 -2.40
CA ILE A 116 13.87 4.85 -3.70
C ILE A 116 14.86 4.40 -4.78
N PRO A 117 14.50 3.47 -5.68
CA PRO A 117 15.37 3.06 -6.78
C PRO A 117 15.77 4.21 -7.72
N GLY A 118 17.02 4.20 -8.18
CA GLY A 118 17.55 5.16 -9.16
C GLY A 118 17.89 6.53 -8.59
N LYS A 119 17.71 6.76 -7.28
CA LYS A 119 18.27 7.93 -6.59
C LYS A 119 19.59 7.50 -5.96
N ARG A 120 20.72 7.99 -6.48
CA ARG A 120 22.03 7.81 -5.82
C ARG A 120 21.87 8.27 -4.38
N ALA A 121 21.99 7.33 -3.45
CA ALA A 121 22.05 7.64 -2.05
C ALA A 121 23.35 8.43 -1.86
N GLY A 122 23.27 9.74 -1.69
CA GLY A 122 24.38 10.51 -1.09
C GLY A 122 24.57 10.18 0.39
N ALA A 123 23.97 9.07 0.86
CA ALA A 123 24.03 8.55 2.21
C ALA A 123 25.06 7.42 2.23
N ASP A 124 25.75 7.28 3.35
CA ASP A 124 26.64 6.16 3.61
C ASP A 124 25.90 4.82 3.37
N LYS A 125 26.59 3.85 2.78
CA LYS A 125 26.05 2.49 2.55
C LYS A 125 25.54 1.90 3.87
N GLN A 126 26.23 2.19 4.98
CA GLN A 126 25.84 1.75 6.31
C GLN A 126 24.49 2.34 6.76
N GLU A 127 24.27 3.64 6.53
CA GLU A 127 23.00 4.29 6.86
C GLU A 127 21.84 3.71 6.02
N LEU A 128 22.11 3.35 4.76
CA LEU A 128 21.12 2.71 3.90
C LEU A 128 20.73 1.32 4.44
N ILE A 129 21.71 0.51 4.85
CA ILE A 129 21.48 -0.81 5.45
C ILE A 129 20.59 -0.69 6.70
N GLU A 130 20.90 0.25 7.59
CA GLU A 130 20.13 0.48 8.81
C GLU A 130 18.69 0.92 8.50
N ARG A 131 18.49 1.82 7.55
CA ARG A 131 17.14 2.25 7.13
C ARG A 131 16.33 1.10 6.54
N VAL A 132 16.95 0.24 5.73
CA VAL A 132 16.29 -0.95 5.17
C VAL A 132 15.93 -1.94 6.27
N ALA A 133 16.82 -2.14 7.26
CA ALA A 133 16.56 -3.01 8.41
C ALA A 133 15.37 -2.49 9.24
N VAL A 134 15.37 -1.20 9.59
CA VAL A 134 14.25 -0.58 10.32
C VAL A 134 12.94 -0.72 9.55
N LEU A 135 12.94 -0.46 8.23
CA LEU A 135 11.74 -0.62 7.41
C LEU A 135 11.23 -2.07 7.39
N ARG A 136 12.13 -3.06 7.26
CA ARG A 136 11.79 -4.48 7.30
C ARG A 136 11.19 -4.87 8.65
N ASP A 137 11.80 -4.42 9.74
CA ASP A 137 11.36 -4.75 11.10
C ASP A 137 9.98 -4.12 11.40
N LEU A 138 9.72 -2.91 10.88
CA LEU A 138 8.39 -2.32 10.91
C LEU A 138 7.37 -3.14 10.10
N ILE A 139 7.69 -3.54 8.86
CA ILE A 139 6.76 -4.32 8.03
C ILE A 139 6.44 -5.69 8.66
N THR A 140 7.42 -6.35 9.25
CA THR A 140 7.24 -7.70 9.86
C THR A 140 6.54 -7.66 11.22
N SER A 141 6.63 -6.55 11.96
CA SER A 141 6.00 -6.41 13.28
C SER A 141 4.53 -5.99 13.25
N HIS A 142 3.99 -5.68 12.06
CA HIS A 142 2.62 -5.19 11.87
C HIS A 142 1.77 -6.18 11.07
N ASP A 143 0.46 -6.14 11.31
CA ASP A 143 -0.48 -7.08 10.70
C ASP A 143 -0.89 -6.65 9.28
N VAL A 144 -0.89 -5.33 9.02
CA VAL A 144 -1.17 -4.77 7.70
C VAL A 144 -0.36 -3.51 7.44
N VAL A 145 0.09 -3.35 6.19
CA VAL A 145 0.80 -2.16 5.71
C VAL A 145 -0.06 -1.39 4.71
N PHE A 146 -0.27 -0.12 4.98
CA PHE A 146 -0.85 0.82 4.04
C PHE A 146 0.25 1.56 3.28
N LEU A 147 0.31 1.38 1.96
CA LEU A 147 1.21 2.14 1.08
C LEU A 147 0.50 3.42 0.63
N LEU A 148 0.85 4.52 1.29
CA LEU A 148 0.21 5.83 1.14
C LEU A 148 1.22 6.89 0.68
N THR A 149 2.34 6.45 0.11
CA THR A 149 3.41 7.31 -0.38
C THR A 149 3.00 7.99 -1.68
N ASP A 150 3.71 9.07 -1.99
CA ASP A 150 3.40 10.05 -3.04
C ASP A 150 4.05 9.75 -4.39
N SER A 151 4.78 8.65 -4.52
CA SER A 151 5.47 8.26 -5.75
C SER A 151 5.41 6.76 -5.97
N ARG A 152 5.46 6.33 -7.24
CA ARG A 152 5.54 4.91 -7.61
C ARG A 152 6.80 4.26 -7.05
N GLU A 153 7.93 4.96 -7.11
CA GLU A 153 9.22 4.40 -6.77
C GLU A 153 9.40 4.18 -5.26
N SER A 154 8.81 5.04 -4.42
CA SER A 154 8.80 4.85 -2.96
C SER A 154 7.94 3.66 -2.48
N ARG A 155 7.11 3.08 -3.35
CA ARG A 155 6.30 1.89 -3.05
C ARG A 155 7.01 0.59 -3.32
N TRP A 156 8.07 0.61 -4.12
CA TRP A 156 8.73 -0.62 -4.60
C TRP A 156 9.35 -1.42 -3.45
N LEU A 157 10.20 -0.79 -2.65
CA LEU A 157 10.89 -1.46 -1.56
C LEU A 157 9.92 -2.00 -0.49
N PRO A 158 8.94 -1.24 0.02
CA PRO A 158 7.91 -1.78 0.89
C PRO A 158 7.12 -2.94 0.28
N SER A 159 6.80 -2.89 -1.02
CA SER A 159 6.06 -3.96 -1.70
C SER A 159 6.89 -5.25 -1.79
N LEU A 160 8.19 -5.13 -2.08
CA LEU A 160 9.12 -6.25 -2.09
C LEU A 160 9.24 -6.89 -0.71
N LEU A 161 9.50 -6.09 0.32
CA LEU A 161 9.65 -6.57 1.70
C LEU A 161 8.37 -7.25 2.20
N ALA A 162 7.22 -6.63 1.98
CA ALA A 162 5.94 -7.21 2.39
C ALA A 162 5.64 -8.52 1.64
N ALA A 163 5.93 -8.60 0.34
CA ALA A 163 5.76 -9.83 -0.43
C ALA A 163 6.72 -10.95 0.04
N ALA A 164 7.96 -10.62 0.41
CA ALA A 164 8.94 -11.58 0.89
C ALA A 164 8.64 -12.12 2.29
N HIS A 165 8.06 -11.29 3.17
CA HIS A 165 7.71 -11.67 4.54
C HIS A 165 6.25 -12.10 4.72
N GLY A 166 5.46 -12.09 3.64
CA GLY A 166 4.04 -12.44 3.68
C GLY A 166 3.18 -11.44 4.46
N THR A 167 3.60 -10.18 4.58
CA THR A 167 2.81 -9.13 5.24
C THR A 167 1.73 -8.60 4.29
N PRO A 168 0.46 -8.54 4.71
CA PRO A 168 -0.61 -7.93 3.92
C PRO A 168 -0.37 -6.47 3.60
N VAL A 169 -0.71 -6.07 2.37
CA VAL A 169 -0.55 -4.69 1.90
C VAL A 169 -1.85 -4.18 1.29
N ILE A 170 -2.23 -2.97 1.67
CA ILE A 170 -3.25 -2.16 1.01
C ILE A 170 -2.57 -0.93 0.41
N ASN A 171 -2.49 -0.90 -0.92
CA ASN A 171 -1.93 0.21 -1.68
C ASN A 171 -3.04 1.19 -2.08
N VAL A 172 -2.81 2.48 -1.82
CA VAL A 172 -3.71 3.55 -2.24
C VAL A 172 -2.94 4.58 -3.06
N ALA A 173 -3.47 4.87 -4.25
CA ALA A 173 -2.85 5.74 -5.24
C ALA A 173 -3.84 6.78 -5.73
N LEU A 174 -3.36 8.00 -5.98
CA LEU A 174 -4.18 9.12 -6.41
C LEU A 174 -3.74 9.66 -7.77
N GLY A 175 -4.73 9.96 -8.61
CA GLY A 175 -4.62 10.83 -9.77
C GLY A 175 -5.38 12.12 -9.51
N PHE A 176 -5.50 12.98 -10.52
CA PHE A 176 -6.20 14.26 -10.38
C PHE A 176 -7.69 14.09 -10.01
N ASP A 177 -8.41 13.24 -10.74
CA ASP A 177 -9.84 12.97 -10.59
C ASP A 177 -10.15 11.47 -10.40
N SER A 178 -9.12 10.65 -10.23
CA SER A 178 -9.21 9.20 -10.10
C SER A 178 -8.37 8.68 -8.95
N PHE A 179 -8.69 7.47 -8.49
CA PHE A 179 -7.92 6.78 -7.47
C PHE A 179 -7.86 5.28 -7.75
N LEU A 180 -6.89 4.62 -7.14
CA LEU A 180 -6.73 3.17 -7.13
C LEU A 180 -6.55 2.72 -5.69
N VAL A 181 -7.37 1.77 -5.26
CA VAL A 181 -7.22 1.03 -4.00
C VAL A 181 -7.01 -0.43 -4.38
N ARG A 182 -5.94 -1.04 -3.89
CA ARG A 182 -5.56 -2.41 -4.22
C ARG A 182 -5.03 -3.12 -2.99
N ARG A 183 -5.42 -4.38 -2.79
CA ARG A 183 -4.71 -5.28 -1.87
C ARG A 183 -3.73 -6.15 -2.63
N HIS A 184 -2.53 -6.35 -2.10
CA HIS A 184 -1.55 -7.26 -2.71
C HIS A 184 -1.89 -8.71 -2.35
N GLY A 185 -1.56 -9.65 -3.25
CA GLY A 185 -1.59 -11.06 -2.91
C GLY A 185 -0.50 -11.40 -1.90
N VAL A 186 -0.87 -12.11 -0.84
CA VAL A 186 0.08 -12.65 0.13
C VAL A 186 0.65 -13.95 -0.43
N VAL A 187 1.97 -13.97 -0.63
CA VAL A 187 2.69 -15.18 -1.05
C VAL A 187 2.92 -16.03 0.18
N SER A 188 2.50 -17.30 0.15
CA SER A 188 2.63 -18.22 1.28
C SER A 188 4.11 -18.42 1.65
N VAL A 189 4.51 -17.91 2.82
CA VAL A 189 5.79 -18.25 3.45
C VAL A 189 5.58 -18.44 4.95
N THR A 190 5.77 -19.67 5.41
CA THR A 190 5.98 -20.16 6.79
C THR A 190 4.93 -19.84 7.87
N SER A 191 4.78 -20.79 8.79
CA SER A 191 3.80 -20.89 9.89
C SER A 191 3.83 -19.80 10.97
N GLY A 192 4.35 -18.60 10.67
CA GLY A 192 4.56 -17.50 11.61
C GLY A 192 3.91 -16.17 11.23
N SER A 193 3.07 -16.12 10.18
CA SER A 193 2.41 -14.86 9.80
C SER A 193 1.09 -14.67 10.55
N ASN A 194 0.84 -13.45 11.05
CA ASN A 194 -0.44 -13.03 11.65
C ASN A 194 -1.58 -12.91 10.61
N VAL A 195 -1.43 -13.57 9.46
CA VAL A 195 -2.34 -13.44 8.33
C VAL A 195 -3.57 -14.31 8.57
N VAL A 196 -4.71 -13.65 8.69
CA VAL A 196 -6.04 -14.28 8.65
C VAL A 196 -6.24 -14.92 7.27
N GLY A 197 -6.67 -16.18 7.23
CA GLY A 197 -7.01 -16.90 5.99
C GLY A 197 -6.37 -18.28 5.86
N THR A 198 -7.06 -19.20 5.18
CA THR A 198 -6.53 -20.53 4.81
C THR A 198 -5.70 -20.46 3.53
N ASP A 199 -4.59 -21.21 3.48
CA ASP A 199 -3.81 -21.38 2.25
C ASP A 199 -4.48 -22.44 1.37
N HIS A 200 -4.92 -22.04 0.17
CA HIS A 200 -5.58 -22.92 -0.79
C HIS A 200 -4.63 -23.42 -1.90
N GLY A 201 -3.33 -23.07 -1.86
CA GLY A 201 -2.36 -23.53 -2.86
C GLY A 201 -2.58 -22.97 -4.27
N GLU A 202 -3.39 -21.90 -4.42
CA GLU A 202 -3.68 -21.25 -5.69
C GLU A 202 -2.79 -20.02 -5.93
N GLN A 203 -2.76 -19.52 -7.18
CA GLN A 203 -1.93 -18.37 -7.55
C GLN A 203 -2.39 -17.11 -6.80
N PRO A 204 -1.46 -16.40 -6.10
CA PRO A 204 -1.81 -15.20 -5.35
C PRO A 204 -2.14 -14.04 -6.29
N LEU A 205 -2.84 -13.05 -5.72
CA LEU A 205 -3.17 -11.82 -6.43
C LEU A 205 -1.92 -11.02 -6.81
N SER A 206 -2.11 -10.19 -7.82
CA SER A 206 -1.14 -9.19 -8.26
C SER A 206 -0.82 -8.13 -7.21
N CYS A 207 0.42 -7.65 -7.20
CA CYS A 207 0.82 -6.43 -6.50
C CYS A 207 0.70 -5.20 -7.42
N TYR A 208 0.94 -4.00 -6.86
CA TYR A 208 0.95 -2.74 -7.61
C TYR A 208 1.82 -2.78 -8.88
N PHE A 209 2.97 -3.47 -8.85
CA PHE A 209 3.96 -3.52 -9.93
C PHE A 209 3.75 -4.66 -10.95
N CYS A 210 2.70 -5.48 -10.82
CA CYS A 210 2.51 -6.64 -11.71
C CYS A 210 2.21 -6.27 -13.18
N LYS A 211 1.68 -5.07 -13.43
CA LYS A 211 1.41 -4.55 -14.78
C LYS A 211 2.54 -3.68 -15.34
N ASP A 212 3.62 -3.53 -14.58
CA ASP A 212 4.72 -2.67 -15.00
C ASP A 212 5.56 -3.37 -16.06
N ILE A 213 5.81 -2.65 -17.15
CA ILE A 213 6.71 -3.04 -18.25
C ILE A 213 8.15 -2.50 -18.05
N TYR A 214 8.36 -1.68 -17.03
CA TYR A 214 9.63 -1.07 -16.68
C TYR A 214 9.85 -1.10 -15.17
N ALA A 215 11.11 -1.19 -14.74
CA ALA A 215 11.46 -0.99 -13.34
C ALA A 215 11.10 0.43 -12.89
N PRO A 216 10.68 0.60 -11.62
CA PRO A 216 10.42 1.92 -11.06
C PRO A 216 11.72 2.74 -11.07
N SER A 217 11.75 3.79 -11.88
CA SER A 217 12.86 4.74 -11.96
C SER A 217 12.32 6.12 -12.32
N LYS A 218 12.99 7.17 -11.85
CA LYS A 218 12.55 8.57 -12.06
C LYS A 218 12.43 9.00 -13.53
N SER A 219 13.00 8.23 -14.46
CA SER A 219 13.18 8.66 -15.86
C SER A 219 11.96 8.40 -16.75
N GLN A 220 10.90 7.73 -16.28
CA GLN A 220 9.81 7.30 -17.18
C GLN A 220 8.45 7.97 -16.92
N LEU A 221 7.83 8.38 -18.04
CA LEU A 221 6.93 9.53 -18.16
C LEU A 221 5.43 9.22 -18.30
N SER A 222 4.98 7.97 -18.14
CA SER A 222 3.69 7.56 -18.74
C SER A 222 2.46 7.41 -17.83
N SER A 223 2.51 7.63 -16.50
CA SER A 223 1.29 7.61 -15.67
C SER A 223 1.04 8.92 -14.93
N THR A 224 -0.17 9.47 -15.06
CA THR A 224 -0.65 10.63 -14.28
C THR A 224 -1.00 10.26 -12.83
N LEU A 225 -1.28 8.98 -12.58
CA LEU A 225 -1.46 8.40 -11.25
C LEU A 225 -0.11 8.43 -10.50
N ASP A 226 -0.12 8.92 -9.26
CA ASP A 226 1.03 9.02 -8.34
C ASP A 226 2.16 9.98 -8.73
N ARG A 227 1.91 10.95 -9.62
CA ARG A 227 2.90 12.01 -9.93
C ARG A 227 2.73 13.29 -9.14
N GLN A 228 1.54 13.61 -8.65
CA GLN A 228 1.23 14.87 -7.98
C GLN A 228 0.11 14.70 -6.95
N CYS A 229 0.38 14.03 -5.82
CA CYS A 229 -0.58 13.91 -4.71
C CYS A 229 -0.99 15.28 -4.10
N THR A 230 -0.39 16.39 -4.52
CA THR A 230 -0.76 17.76 -4.16
C THR A 230 -1.78 18.39 -5.10
N VAL A 231 -1.87 17.92 -6.35
CA VAL A 231 -2.78 18.44 -7.37
C VAL A 231 -3.85 17.37 -7.65
N THR A 232 -4.73 17.17 -6.68
CA THR A 232 -5.84 16.23 -6.76
C THR A 232 -7.12 16.93 -6.34
N ARG A 233 -8.27 16.60 -6.94
CA ARG A 233 -9.57 17.06 -6.44
C ARG A 233 -9.71 16.63 -4.97
N PRO A 234 -10.05 17.52 -4.02
CA PRO A 234 -9.95 17.22 -2.59
C PRO A 234 -10.67 15.95 -2.14
N GLY A 235 -11.87 15.68 -2.69
CA GLY A 235 -12.68 14.53 -2.34
C GLY A 235 -12.11 13.16 -2.74
N VAL A 236 -11.19 13.10 -3.72
CA VAL A 236 -10.57 11.84 -4.20
C VAL A 236 -9.88 11.13 -3.06
N SER A 237 -9.11 11.87 -2.27
CA SER A 237 -8.35 11.30 -1.17
C SER A 237 -9.25 10.70 -0.08
N SER A 238 -10.35 11.37 0.25
CA SER A 238 -11.31 10.89 1.25
C SER A 238 -12.01 9.63 0.79
N MET A 239 -12.45 9.58 -0.48
CA MET A 239 -13.08 8.39 -1.05
C MET A 239 -12.12 7.19 -1.07
N ALA A 240 -10.91 7.39 -1.59
CA ALA A 240 -9.90 6.34 -1.66
C ALA A 240 -9.53 5.81 -0.27
N SER A 241 -9.38 6.71 0.71
CA SER A 241 -9.03 6.33 2.09
C SER A 241 -10.17 5.61 2.80
N ALA A 242 -11.43 5.98 2.53
CA ALA A 242 -12.59 5.28 3.06
C ALA A 242 -12.65 3.85 2.51
N LEU A 243 -12.59 3.69 1.19
CA LEU A 243 -12.63 2.39 0.54
C LEU A 243 -11.46 1.47 0.96
N ALA A 244 -10.28 2.04 1.18
CA ALA A 244 -9.13 1.27 1.66
C ALA A 244 -9.33 0.69 3.07
N VAL A 245 -9.94 1.46 3.98
CA VAL A 245 -10.21 0.99 5.35
C VAL A 245 -11.43 0.08 5.39
N GLU A 246 -12.46 0.34 4.59
CA GLU A 246 -13.59 -0.60 4.44
C GLU A 246 -13.13 -1.95 3.87
N MET A 247 -12.20 -1.94 2.90
CA MET A 247 -11.60 -3.17 2.40
C MET A 247 -10.86 -3.92 3.51
N LEU A 248 -10.13 -3.22 4.39
CA LEU A 248 -9.50 -3.85 5.57
C LEU A 248 -10.54 -4.49 6.48
N ALA A 249 -11.60 -3.75 6.83
CA ALA A 249 -12.65 -4.26 7.69
C ALA A 249 -13.29 -5.53 7.10
N SER A 250 -13.64 -5.50 5.81
CA SER A 250 -14.22 -6.66 5.11
C SER A 250 -13.26 -7.84 5.00
N LEU A 251 -11.95 -7.61 4.89
CA LEU A 251 -10.93 -8.67 4.91
C LEU A 251 -10.91 -9.42 6.25
N TYR A 252 -10.97 -8.72 7.38
CA TYR A 252 -11.08 -9.36 8.70
C TYR A 252 -12.37 -10.15 8.89
N GLN A 253 -13.43 -9.81 8.17
CA GLN A 253 -14.70 -10.55 8.24
C GLN A 253 -14.77 -11.74 7.29
N ASN A 254 -13.81 -11.88 6.37
CA ASN A 254 -13.81 -12.96 5.39
C ASN A 254 -12.98 -14.15 5.88
N PRO A 255 -13.48 -15.40 5.80
CA PRO A 255 -12.73 -16.58 6.22
C PRO A 255 -11.37 -16.75 5.52
N ALA A 256 -11.26 -16.32 4.25
CA ALA A 256 -10.01 -16.38 3.49
C ALA A 256 -9.08 -15.18 3.78
N GLY A 257 -9.55 -14.17 4.51
CA GLY A 257 -8.77 -13.04 5.01
C GLY A 257 -7.88 -12.39 3.94
N PHE A 258 -6.60 -12.22 4.22
CA PHE A 258 -5.65 -11.64 3.25
C PHE A 258 -5.06 -12.66 2.27
N ARG A 259 -5.33 -13.96 2.46
CA ARG A 259 -4.96 -15.03 1.51
C ARG A 259 -5.97 -15.18 0.36
N PHE A 260 -7.00 -14.34 0.33
CA PHE A 260 -8.07 -14.36 -0.64
C PHE A 260 -7.57 -14.26 -2.10
N THR A 261 -7.95 -15.25 -2.90
CA THR A 261 -7.47 -15.53 -4.26
C THR A 261 -8.39 -14.96 -5.34
N CYS A 262 -7.96 -14.98 -6.61
CA CYS A 262 -8.81 -14.59 -7.74
C CYS A 262 -10.10 -15.43 -7.83
N LYS A 263 -10.02 -16.72 -7.50
CA LYS A 263 -11.13 -17.66 -7.65
C LYS A 263 -12.22 -17.41 -6.62
N GLU A 264 -11.82 -17.18 -5.36
CA GLU A 264 -12.76 -16.82 -4.29
C GLU A 264 -13.46 -15.49 -4.59
N GLU A 265 -12.76 -14.55 -5.24
CA GLU A 265 -13.34 -13.28 -5.69
C GLU A 265 -14.38 -13.49 -6.79
N LEU A 266 -14.08 -14.36 -7.76
CA LEU A 266 -15.01 -14.72 -8.83
C LEU A 266 -16.22 -15.51 -8.33
N GLN A 267 -16.04 -16.33 -7.29
CA GLN A 267 -17.14 -17.04 -6.62
C GLN A 267 -18.02 -16.10 -5.78
N GLY A 268 -17.53 -14.89 -5.49
CA GLY A 268 -18.30 -13.83 -4.89
C GLY A 268 -18.72 -14.10 -3.45
N ASN A 269 -18.02 -14.97 -2.70
CA ASN A 269 -18.39 -15.36 -1.34
C ASN A 269 -18.34 -14.14 -0.40
N PRO A 270 -19.47 -13.48 -0.10
CA PRO A 270 -19.46 -12.21 0.58
C PRO A 270 -19.33 -12.44 2.09
N GLY A 271 -18.43 -11.68 2.73
CA GLY A 271 -18.38 -11.62 4.19
C GLY A 271 -19.61 -10.87 4.73
N CYS A 272 -19.70 -10.71 6.06
CA CYS A 272 -20.81 -9.96 6.66
C CYS A 272 -20.84 -8.46 6.29
N LEU A 273 -19.75 -7.94 5.72
CA LEU A 273 -19.63 -6.57 5.20
C LEU A 273 -19.68 -6.49 3.66
N GLY A 274 -19.96 -7.62 2.98
CA GLY A 274 -20.07 -7.69 1.52
C GLY A 274 -18.84 -8.27 0.82
N ILE A 275 -18.65 -7.87 -0.43
CA ILE A 275 -17.58 -8.37 -1.30
C ILE A 275 -16.24 -7.72 -0.98
N VAL A 276 -15.15 -8.43 -1.28
CA VAL A 276 -13.78 -7.96 -1.07
C VAL A 276 -13.05 -7.92 -2.42
N PRO A 277 -13.11 -6.80 -3.14
CA PRO A 277 -12.42 -6.68 -4.42
C PRO A 277 -10.89 -6.70 -4.22
N SER A 278 -10.15 -7.17 -5.22
CA SER A 278 -8.69 -7.08 -5.26
C SER A 278 -8.24 -5.68 -5.67
N ILE A 279 -8.94 -5.07 -6.63
CA ILE A 279 -8.65 -3.75 -7.17
C ILE A 279 -9.95 -2.96 -7.30
N MET A 280 -9.94 -1.72 -6.79
CA MET A 280 -10.98 -0.72 -7.02
C MET A 280 -10.37 0.49 -7.72
N ARG A 281 -10.90 0.83 -8.89
CA ARG A 281 -10.56 2.07 -9.62
C ARG A 281 -11.75 3.01 -9.61
N GLY A 282 -11.60 4.13 -8.94
CA GLY A 282 -12.63 5.17 -8.91
C GLY A 282 -12.29 6.32 -9.84
N ASN A 283 -13.32 6.90 -10.45
CA ASN A 283 -13.23 8.13 -11.22
C ASN A 283 -14.36 9.09 -10.83
N ILE A 284 -14.02 10.28 -10.33
CA ILE A 284 -15.00 11.27 -9.87
C ILE A 284 -15.63 12.03 -11.04
N ARG A 285 -14.99 12.05 -12.21
CA ARG A 285 -15.59 12.65 -13.41
C ARG A 285 -16.82 11.85 -13.86
N SER A 286 -16.74 10.52 -13.83
CA SER A 286 -17.86 9.64 -14.19
C SER A 286 -18.70 9.18 -12.98
N TYR A 287 -18.25 9.45 -11.75
CA TYR A 287 -18.85 8.94 -10.52
C TYR A 287 -18.95 7.40 -10.47
N GLN A 288 -17.98 6.71 -11.08
CA GLN A 288 -17.94 5.25 -11.16
C GLN A 288 -16.78 4.67 -10.36
N ILE A 289 -17.00 3.48 -9.80
CA ILE A 289 -15.98 2.63 -9.19
C ILE A 289 -16.05 1.28 -9.89
N ASN A 290 -14.97 0.91 -10.57
CA ASN A 290 -14.84 -0.36 -11.27
C ASN A 290 -14.00 -1.33 -10.43
N HIS A 291 -14.41 -2.60 -10.40
CA HIS A 291 -13.65 -3.68 -9.77
C HIS A 291 -12.90 -4.46 -10.84
N GLU A 292 -11.62 -4.72 -10.59
CA GLU A 292 -10.76 -5.48 -11.50
C GLU A 292 -10.11 -6.64 -10.73
N ILE A 293 -9.92 -7.77 -11.41
CA ILE A 293 -9.19 -8.92 -10.88
C ILE A 293 -7.97 -9.14 -11.73
N GLU A 294 -6.81 -9.22 -11.10
CA GLU A 294 -5.54 -9.40 -11.79
C GLU A 294 -4.67 -10.45 -11.07
N GLN A 295 -4.15 -11.39 -11.85
CA GLN A 295 -3.24 -12.42 -11.37
C GLN A 295 -1.80 -11.91 -11.28
N ARG A 296 -1.02 -12.51 -10.38
CA ARG A 296 0.41 -12.22 -10.24
C ARG A 296 1.16 -12.50 -11.55
N SER A 297 1.93 -11.52 -12.01
CA SER A 297 2.82 -11.68 -13.15
C SER A 297 4.09 -12.43 -12.73
N SER A 298 4.50 -13.42 -13.54
CA SER A 298 5.77 -14.15 -13.36
C SER A 298 6.99 -13.26 -13.49
N LYS A 299 6.86 -12.12 -14.20
CA LYS A 299 7.95 -11.16 -14.49
C LYS A 299 7.81 -9.84 -13.74
N CYS A 300 7.00 -9.81 -12.68
CA CYS A 300 6.82 -8.62 -11.84
C CYS A 300 8.16 -8.14 -11.23
N THR A 301 8.40 -6.83 -11.24
CA THR A 301 9.60 -6.18 -10.69
C THR A 301 9.70 -6.18 -9.17
N ALA A 302 8.60 -6.49 -8.46
CA ALA A 302 8.56 -6.48 -6.99
C ALA A 302 8.23 -7.86 -6.41
N CYS A 303 7.24 -8.57 -6.95
CA CYS A 303 6.78 -9.83 -6.38
C CYS A 303 6.98 -11.03 -7.30
N SER A 304 7.82 -11.01 -8.34
CA SER A 304 8.10 -12.25 -9.10
C SER A 304 8.86 -13.27 -8.25
N ALA A 305 8.75 -14.56 -8.59
CA ALA A 305 9.52 -15.60 -7.90
C ALA A 305 11.03 -15.36 -8.02
N SER A 306 11.51 -14.92 -9.19
CA SER A 306 12.92 -14.57 -9.43
C SER A 306 13.42 -13.48 -8.47
N ILE A 307 12.65 -12.40 -8.30
CA ILE A 307 13.00 -11.30 -7.40
C ILE A 307 12.99 -11.75 -5.94
N LEU A 308 11.96 -12.48 -5.51
CA LEU A 308 11.88 -12.98 -4.13
C LEU A 308 13.02 -13.94 -3.81
N ASN A 309 13.36 -14.85 -4.71
CA ASN A 309 14.47 -15.79 -4.53
C ASN A 309 15.82 -15.08 -4.40
N GLN A 310 16.06 -14.03 -5.20
CA GLN A 310 17.26 -13.20 -5.10
C GLN A 310 17.32 -12.44 -3.76
N TYR A 311 16.18 -11.91 -3.30
CA TYR A 311 16.11 -11.29 -1.98
C TYR A 311 16.38 -12.29 -0.85
N HIS A 312 15.83 -13.51 -0.90
CA HIS A 312 16.09 -14.53 0.12
C HIS A 312 17.55 -15.03 0.11
N ALA A 313 18.20 -15.05 -1.05
CA ALA A 313 19.59 -15.48 -1.19
C ALA A 313 20.60 -14.41 -0.73
N HIS A 314 20.35 -13.14 -1.03
CA HIS A 314 21.34 -12.05 -0.87
C HIS A 314 20.90 -10.94 0.10
N GLY A 315 19.65 -10.97 0.57
CA GLY A 315 19.14 -10.04 1.58
C GLY A 315 19.29 -8.57 1.21
N THR A 316 19.90 -7.80 2.11
CA THR A 316 20.06 -6.35 1.96
C THR A 316 21.00 -5.97 0.81
N ASP A 317 22.00 -6.81 0.48
CA ASP A 317 22.93 -6.52 -0.62
C ASP A 317 22.21 -6.49 -1.98
N PHE A 318 21.23 -7.38 -2.18
CA PHE A 318 20.37 -7.35 -3.36
C PHE A 318 19.57 -6.04 -3.44
N ILE A 319 18.97 -5.61 -2.33
CA ILE A 319 18.21 -4.36 -2.27
C ILE A 319 19.10 -3.17 -2.63
N ILE A 320 20.31 -3.09 -2.07
CA ILE A 320 21.24 -1.99 -2.35
C ILE A 320 21.57 -1.95 -3.84
N LYS A 321 21.88 -3.10 -4.44
CA LYS A 321 22.16 -3.20 -5.87
C LYS A 321 20.98 -2.74 -6.73
N CYS A 322 19.76 -3.14 -6.38
CA CYS A 322 18.54 -2.67 -7.06
C CYS A 322 18.28 -1.17 -6.90
N LEU A 323 18.65 -0.59 -5.75
CA LEU A 323 18.48 0.84 -5.50
C LEU A 323 19.49 1.68 -6.30
N GLU A 324 20.72 1.18 -6.44
CA GLU A 324 21.78 1.81 -7.23
C GLU A 324 21.54 1.69 -8.74
N ASP A 325 21.09 0.52 -9.19
CA ASP A 325 20.84 0.21 -10.60
C ASP A 325 19.42 -0.39 -10.81
N PRO A 326 18.43 0.42 -11.22
CA PRO A 326 17.10 -0.07 -11.57
C PRO A 326 17.08 -1.03 -12.75
N CYS A 327 18.06 -0.99 -13.67
CA CYS A 327 18.11 -1.92 -14.80
C CYS A 327 18.37 -3.37 -14.34
N PHE A 328 19.11 -3.53 -13.24
CA PHE A 328 19.31 -4.84 -12.61
C PHE A 328 17.98 -5.50 -12.18
N ILE A 329 16.97 -4.72 -11.78
CA ILE A 329 15.64 -5.25 -11.45
C ILE A 329 15.00 -5.90 -12.69
N GLU A 330 15.12 -5.25 -13.85
CA GLU A 330 14.52 -5.72 -15.11
C GLU A 330 15.22 -6.96 -15.68
N GLU A 331 16.52 -7.09 -15.43
CA GLU A 331 17.31 -8.27 -15.76
C GLU A 331 16.86 -9.47 -14.92
N VAL A 332 16.75 -9.29 -13.60
CA VAL A 332 16.38 -10.39 -12.67
C VAL A 332 14.96 -10.90 -12.92
N CYS A 333 14.01 -10.02 -13.26
CA CYS A 333 12.63 -10.43 -13.52
C CYS A 333 12.39 -10.87 -14.98
N GLY A 334 13.39 -10.76 -15.87
CA GLY A 334 13.28 -11.16 -17.28
C GLY A 334 12.44 -10.20 -18.15
N LEU A 335 12.19 -8.98 -17.68
CA LEU A 335 11.52 -7.95 -18.49
C LEU A 335 12.44 -7.42 -19.60
N LYS A 336 13.74 -7.33 -19.34
CA LYS A 336 14.72 -6.86 -20.34
C LYS A 336 14.73 -7.76 -21.58
N GLU A 337 14.80 -9.08 -21.36
CA GLU A 337 14.75 -10.08 -22.43
C GLU A 337 13.41 -10.07 -23.19
N GLN A 338 12.30 -9.91 -22.47
CA GLN A 338 10.99 -9.83 -23.09
C GLN A 338 10.90 -8.62 -24.03
N ARG A 339 11.34 -7.44 -23.60
CA ARG A 339 11.30 -6.24 -24.45
C ARG A 339 12.15 -6.40 -25.69
N SER A 340 13.35 -6.96 -25.59
CA SER A 340 14.18 -7.24 -26.76
C SER A 340 13.51 -8.21 -27.74
N THR A 341 12.75 -9.18 -27.22
CA THR A 341 11.95 -10.10 -28.06
C THR A 341 10.77 -9.38 -28.72
N ASP A 342 10.05 -8.55 -27.97
CA ASP A 342 8.89 -7.79 -28.46
C ASP A 342 9.33 -6.75 -29.53
N GLU A 343 10.47 -6.08 -29.32
CA GLU A 343 11.07 -5.15 -30.29
C GLU A 343 11.52 -5.85 -31.58
N ALA A 344 12.11 -7.05 -31.47
CA ALA A 344 12.47 -7.86 -32.63
C ALA A 344 11.23 -8.30 -33.42
N ALA A 345 10.19 -8.79 -32.74
CA ALA A 345 8.94 -9.20 -33.36
C ALA A 345 8.21 -8.04 -34.07
N LEU A 346 8.25 -6.84 -33.50
CA LEU A 346 7.73 -5.63 -34.15
C LEU A 346 8.52 -5.32 -35.42
N CYS A 347 9.86 -5.38 -35.37
CA CYS A 347 10.71 -5.16 -36.53
C CYS A 347 10.37 -6.12 -37.68
N ASP A 348 10.18 -7.41 -37.37
CA ASP A 348 9.80 -8.44 -38.34
C ASP A 348 8.41 -8.16 -38.98
N THR A 349 7.42 -7.74 -38.18
CA THR A 349 6.09 -7.39 -38.72
C THR A 349 6.08 -6.14 -39.60
N PHE A 350 6.97 -5.17 -39.36
CA PHE A 350 7.12 -4.01 -40.24
C PHE A 350 7.88 -4.35 -41.52
N SER A 351 8.82 -5.30 -41.50
CA SER A 351 9.49 -5.77 -42.72
C SER A 351 8.61 -6.61 -43.64
N ASP A 352 7.63 -7.35 -43.11
CA ASP A 352 6.70 -8.12 -43.94
C ASP A 352 5.63 -7.24 -44.62
N SER A 353 5.34 -6.07 -44.04
CA SER A 353 4.37 -5.11 -44.60
C SER A 353 4.92 -4.27 -45.77
N SER A 354 6.24 -4.16 -45.91
CA SER A 354 6.88 -3.45 -47.03
C SER A 354 7.07 -4.32 -48.28
N SER A 355 6.93 -5.64 -48.17
CA SER A 355 6.95 -6.58 -49.30
C SER A 355 5.59 -6.79 -49.98
N ALA A 356 4.50 -6.19 -49.47
CA ALA A 356 3.13 -6.41 -49.98
C ALA A 356 2.61 -5.31 -50.93
N ASN A 357 3.40 -4.28 -51.26
CA ASN A 357 2.98 -3.16 -52.12
C ASN A 357 3.66 -3.11 -53.50
N ASP A 358 4.43 -4.13 -53.88
CA ASP A 358 4.93 -4.31 -55.24
C ASP A 358 4.24 -5.51 -55.89
N ASN A 359 3.01 -5.33 -56.37
CA ASN A 359 2.40 -6.13 -57.44
C ASN A 359 1.22 -5.40 -58.10
#